data_AF-A0A420FZF7-F1
#
_entry.id   AF-A0A420FZF7-F1
#
_cell.length_a   1.000
_cell.length_b   1.000
_cell.length_c   1.000
_cell.angle_alpha   90.00
_cell.angle_beta   90.00
_cell.angle_gamma   90.00
#
_symmetry.space_group_name_H-M   'P 1'
#
loop_
_entity.id
_entity.type
_entity.pdbx_description
1 polymer ?
#
loop_
_entity_poly.entity_id
_entity_poly.type
_entity_poly.pdbx_seq_one_letter_code
_entity_poly.pdbx_strand_id
1 'polypeptide(L)'
;MKMKSKSLLLVSMLGSLTLAACGGGGGGDSSTPTHQSASTPATASAPAAASAPAAASTPAPVLTGEALPSLTSPQAGSTAATGNGSEGIWTQSVSTNMTAFLDPAGNFSYLNGLFSFVTGTFFGTISTAASNWALTTGFETFSSIRYTASLGSGTIAANQTFTGSYSANGSTVNLALKYDPANALAVTQSSVAGTWAQTSTSITVDNAGGLSGTIQGCGVTGTLALTTPGSSKNLYTMTVTGTTSTCTLNSGATYTGNAAITFLPVSGSTTLYKRTIVYLFKAADNSVIGYGQLSKQ
;
A
#
# COMPACT_ATOMS: atom_id res chain seq x y z
N MET A 1 22.21 -6.91 28.34
CA MET A 1 21.05 -6.00 28.23
C MET A 1 19.84 -6.79 27.73
N LYS A 2 18.72 -6.80 28.46
CA LYS A 2 17.49 -7.49 28.05
C LYS A 2 16.75 -6.60 27.03
N MET A 3 16.89 -6.89 25.74
CA MET A 3 16.00 -6.34 24.71
C MET A 3 14.63 -7.03 24.86
N LYS A 4 13.62 -6.27 25.29
CA LYS A 4 12.22 -6.69 25.23
C LYS A 4 11.66 -6.23 23.87
N SER A 5 11.85 -7.03 22.83
CA SER A 5 11.02 -6.90 21.63
C SER A 5 9.72 -7.66 21.87
N LYS A 6 8.62 -6.92 22.00
CA LYS A 6 7.28 -7.51 22.01
C LYS A 6 6.66 -7.26 20.64
N SER A 7 6.74 -8.27 19.78
CA SER A 7 5.98 -8.34 18.54
C SER A 7 4.58 -8.87 18.88
N LEU A 8 3.54 -8.08 18.59
CA LEU A 8 2.15 -8.53 18.70
C LEU A 8 1.42 -8.14 17.41
N LEU A 9 1.03 -9.20 16.68
CA LEU A 9 0.25 -9.20 15.45
C LEU A 9 -1.10 -8.50 15.64
N LEU A 10 -1.70 -8.00 14.54
CA LEU A 10 -3.15 -8.17 14.27
C LEU A 10 -3.57 -7.69 12.85
N VAL A 11 -3.98 -8.68 12.07
CA VAL A 11 -5.02 -8.79 11.02
C VAL A 11 -5.47 -7.54 10.27
N SER A 12 -5.22 -7.54 8.95
CA SER A 12 -6.12 -6.94 7.96
C SER A 12 -6.49 -7.98 6.88
N MET A 13 -7.79 -8.12 6.66
CA MET A 13 -8.43 -9.05 5.72
C MET A 13 -8.15 -8.61 4.27
N LEU A 14 -7.65 -9.51 3.42
CA LEU A 14 -7.61 -9.35 1.96
C LEU A 14 -8.35 -10.51 1.33
N GLY A 15 -9.43 -10.17 0.61
CA GLY A 15 -10.09 -11.07 -0.32
C GLY A 15 -9.41 -10.93 -1.69
N SER A 16 -9.00 -12.07 -2.24
CA SER A 16 -8.58 -12.19 -3.64
C SER A 16 -9.04 -13.55 -4.16
N LEU A 17 -10.16 -13.58 -4.89
CA LEU A 17 -10.51 -14.66 -5.80
C LEU A 17 -11.28 -14.03 -6.98
N THR A 18 -10.58 -13.78 -8.08
CA THR A 18 -11.20 -13.66 -9.41
C THR A 18 -10.83 -14.92 -10.19
N LEU A 19 -11.74 -15.89 -10.21
CA LEU A 19 -11.78 -16.94 -11.23
C LEU A 19 -12.91 -16.58 -12.20
N ALA A 20 -12.53 -16.22 -13.42
CA ALA A 20 -13.45 -16.12 -14.54
C ALA A 20 -13.85 -17.54 -14.99
N ALA A 21 -15.14 -17.83 -14.98
CA ALA A 21 -15.73 -18.86 -15.83
C ALA A 21 -17.17 -18.45 -16.15
N CYS A 22 -17.34 -17.94 -17.37
CA CYS A 22 -18.62 -17.71 -18.01
C CYS A 22 -19.36 -19.06 -18.16
N GLY A 23 -20.62 -19.11 -17.76
CA GLY A 23 -21.56 -20.17 -18.17
C GLY A 23 -21.85 -20.07 -19.68
N GLY A 24 -22.57 -20.98 -20.32
CA GLY A 24 -23.33 -22.14 -19.87
C GLY A 24 -23.73 -22.94 -21.12
N GLY A 25 -24.18 -24.17 -20.91
CA GLY A 25 -24.61 -25.09 -21.97
C GLY A 25 -26.13 -25.19 -22.13
N GLY A 26 -26.53 -25.90 -23.21
CA GLY A 26 -27.88 -26.36 -23.55
C GLY A 26 -28.54 -25.49 -24.62
N GLY A 27 -28.69 -25.89 -25.89
CA GLY A 27 -29.45 -27.05 -26.40
C GLY A 27 -30.93 -26.66 -26.44
N GLY A 28 -31.63 -26.50 -27.56
CA GLY A 28 -31.66 -27.17 -28.85
C GLY A 28 -33.15 -27.44 -29.12
N ASP A 29 -33.70 -27.01 -30.26
CA ASP A 29 -34.67 -27.79 -31.06
C ASP A 29 -35.33 -26.97 -32.18
N SER A 30 -35.44 -27.68 -33.28
CA SER A 30 -35.99 -27.36 -34.59
C SER A 30 -37.52 -27.41 -34.63
N SER A 31 -38.15 -26.50 -35.37
CA SER A 31 -39.24 -26.84 -36.31
C SER A 31 -39.76 -25.61 -37.07
N THR A 32 -39.96 -25.81 -38.36
CA THR A 32 -40.75 -24.99 -39.29
C THR A 32 -42.23 -25.03 -38.93
N PRO A 33 -43.03 -24.04 -39.39
CA PRO A 33 -44.33 -24.43 -39.90
C PRO A 33 -44.76 -23.73 -41.20
N THR A 34 -45.45 -24.53 -42.00
CA THR A 34 -46.21 -24.22 -43.20
C THR A 34 -47.56 -23.53 -42.92
N HIS A 35 -48.12 -22.99 -43.99
CA HIS A 35 -49.33 -22.18 -44.13
C HIS A 35 -50.68 -22.72 -43.58
N GLN A 36 -51.54 -21.73 -43.27
CA GLN A 36 -52.99 -21.59 -43.58
C GLN A 36 -54.11 -22.10 -42.64
N SER A 37 -55.03 -21.13 -42.39
CA SER A 37 -56.50 -21.20 -42.33
C SER A 37 -57.25 -21.55 -41.03
N ALA A 38 -57.78 -20.48 -40.41
CA ALA A 38 -59.19 -20.13 -40.13
C ALA A 38 -60.10 -20.93 -39.16
N SER A 39 -60.83 -20.11 -38.35
CA SER A 39 -62.11 -20.33 -37.62
C SER A 39 -61.99 -21.10 -36.29
N THR A 40 -62.57 -20.74 -35.13
CA THR A 40 -63.79 -20.02 -34.69
C THR A 40 -63.61 -19.54 -33.22
N PRO A 41 -64.46 -18.67 -32.64
CA PRO A 41 -64.19 -18.00 -31.36
C PRO A 41 -64.67 -18.78 -30.12
N ALA A 42 -63.87 -18.78 -29.05
CA ALA A 42 -64.25 -19.29 -27.73
C ALA A 42 -64.15 -18.21 -26.64
N THR A 43 -65.10 -18.28 -25.72
CA THR A 43 -65.57 -17.36 -24.68
C THR A 43 -64.50 -16.71 -23.76
N ALA A 44 -64.76 -15.45 -23.40
CA ALA A 44 -63.97 -14.63 -22.49
C ALA A 44 -63.92 -15.19 -21.05
N SER A 45 -62.71 -15.25 -20.48
CA SER A 45 -62.46 -15.51 -19.06
C SER A 45 -62.19 -14.21 -18.31
N ALA A 46 -62.70 -14.10 -17.09
CA ALA A 46 -62.61 -12.92 -16.22
C ALA A 46 -61.16 -12.50 -15.91
N PRO A 47 -60.88 -11.20 -15.67
CA PRO A 47 -59.51 -10.73 -15.44
C PRO A 47 -58.93 -11.26 -14.12
N ALA A 48 -57.70 -11.76 -14.16
CA ALA A 48 -56.92 -12.09 -12.97
C ALA A 48 -56.57 -10.83 -12.17
N ALA A 49 -56.68 -10.91 -10.84
CA ALA A 49 -56.30 -9.83 -9.94
C ALA A 49 -54.81 -9.47 -10.13
N ALA A 50 -54.52 -8.17 -10.22
CA ALA A 50 -53.17 -7.66 -10.40
C ALA A 50 -52.29 -7.99 -9.18
N SER A 51 -51.16 -8.66 -9.43
CA SER A 51 -50.12 -8.93 -8.43
C SER A 51 -49.59 -7.62 -7.85
N ALA A 52 -49.45 -7.56 -6.52
CA ALA A 52 -48.84 -6.42 -5.84
C ALA A 52 -47.42 -6.15 -6.38
N PRO A 53 -47.00 -4.87 -6.51
CA PRO A 53 -45.66 -4.54 -6.98
C PRO A 53 -44.59 -5.19 -6.11
N ALA A 54 -43.62 -5.85 -6.75
CA ALA A 54 -42.43 -6.36 -6.08
C ALA A 54 -41.72 -5.23 -5.33
N ALA A 55 -41.34 -5.47 -4.08
CA ALA A 55 -40.58 -4.53 -3.28
C ALA A 55 -39.32 -4.10 -4.03
N ALA A 56 -39.13 -2.79 -4.18
CA ALA A 56 -37.94 -2.23 -4.81
C ALA A 56 -36.70 -2.73 -4.06
N SER A 57 -35.78 -3.36 -4.80
CA SER A 57 -34.48 -3.78 -4.29
C SER A 57 -33.73 -2.55 -3.76
N THR A 58 -33.33 -2.59 -2.49
CA THR A 58 -32.44 -1.60 -1.90
C THR A 58 -31.20 -1.43 -2.78
N PRO A 59 -30.81 -0.19 -3.14
CA PRO A 59 -29.59 0.04 -3.91
C PRO A 59 -28.38 -0.57 -3.21
N ALA A 60 -27.51 -1.24 -3.96
CA ALA A 60 -26.24 -1.72 -3.44
C ALA A 60 -25.45 -0.54 -2.85
N PRO A 61 -24.70 -0.73 -1.74
CA PRO A 61 -23.90 0.33 -1.14
C PRO A 61 -22.97 0.97 -2.17
N VAL A 62 -22.93 2.31 -2.21
CA VAL A 62 -21.99 3.04 -3.06
C VAL A 62 -20.58 2.85 -2.50
N LEU A 63 -19.70 2.19 -3.26
CA LEU A 63 -18.29 2.04 -2.90
C LEU A 63 -17.57 3.38 -3.11
N THR A 64 -16.82 3.83 -2.09
CA THR A 64 -16.00 5.05 -2.17
C THR A 64 -14.54 4.70 -2.43
N GLY A 65 -13.91 5.38 -3.39
CA GLY A 65 -12.49 5.25 -3.70
C GLY A 65 -12.11 6.05 -4.94
N GLU A 66 -10.86 5.93 -5.37
CA GLU A 66 -10.32 6.58 -6.57
C GLU A 66 -9.60 5.59 -7.48
N ALA A 67 -9.35 5.99 -8.72
CA ALA A 67 -8.56 5.19 -9.65
C ALA A 67 -7.07 5.20 -9.26
N LEU A 68 -6.39 4.08 -9.48
CA LEU A 68 -4.95 4.00 -9.30
C LEU A 68 -4.23 4.92 -10.30
N PRO A 69 -3.18 5.67 -9.90
CA PRO A 69 -2.37 6.44 -10.83
C PRO A 69 -1.69 5.54 -11.87
N SER A 70 -1.43 6.08 -13.07
CA SER A 70 -0.85 5.31 -14.18
C SER A 70 0.62 5.64 -14.41
N LEU A 71 1.48 4.61 -14.45
CA LEU A 71 2.88 4.78 -14.85
C LEU A 71 3.06 5.10 -16.34
N THR A 72 2.08 4.78 -17.19
CA THR A 72 2.13 5.11 -18.63
C THR A 72 1.69 6.54 -18.93
N SER A 73 0.99 7.18 -17.99
CA SER A 73 0.57 8.58 -18.07
C SER A 73 0.68 9.20 -16.67
N PRO A 74 1.92 9.43 -16.18
CA PRO A 74 2.12 9.91 -14.83
C PRO A 74 1.65 11.37 -14.69
N GLN A 75 1.14 11.73 -13.52
CA GLN A 75 0.75 13.11 -13.26
C GLN A 75 1.98 14.02 -13.31
N ALA A 76 1.81 15.24 -13.82
CA ALA A 76 2.90 16.21 -13.95
C ALA A 76 3.54 16.49 -12.58
N GLY A 77 4.88 16.41 -12.52
CA GLY A 77 5.65 16.65 -11.29
C GLY A 77 5.73 15.46 -10.33
N SER A 78 5.02 14.35 -10.59
CA SER A 78 5.11 13.13 -9.78
C SER A 78 6.51 12.52 -9.80
N THR A 79 6.77 11.58 -8.89
CA THR A 79 8.04 10.83 -8.81
C THR A 79 8.34 10.12 -10.13
N ALA A 80 7.34 9.47 -10.72
CA ALA A 80 7.50 8.77 -12.01
C ALA A 80 7.77 9.73 -13.19
N ALA A 81 7.23 10.95 -13.14
CA ALA A 81 7.37 11.93 -14.22
C ALA A 81 8.70 12.70 -14.17
N THR A 82 9.23 12.97 -12.98
CA THR A 82 10.36 13.91 -12.79
C THR A 82 11.51 13.36 -11.95
N GLY A 83 11.35 12.18 -11.38
CA GLY A 83 12.37 11.55 -10.56
C GLY A 83 13.57 11.05 -11.35
N ASN A 84 14.61 10.64 -10.64
CA ASN A 84 15.86 10.12 -11.21
C ASN A 84 15.76 8.66 -11.74
N GLY A 85 14.56 8.06 -11.73
CA GLY A 85 14.32 6.69 -12.18
C GLY A 85 14.58 5.60 -11.13
N SER A 86 15.30 5.92 -10.04
CA SER A 86 15.57 5.00 -8.93
C SER A 86 14.75 5.32 -7.68
N GLU A 87 14.53 6.60 -7.39
CA GLU A 87 13.75 7.02 -6.24
C GLU A 87 12.27 6.65 -6.38
N GLY A 88 11.62 6.38 -5.25
CA GLY A 88 10.20 6.07 -5.19
C GLY A 88 9.88 4.88 -4.30
N ILE A 89 8.65 4.42 -4.48
CA ILE A 89 8.11 3.23 -3.85
C ILE A 89 8.33 2.04 -4.78
N TRP A 90 8.80 0.94 -4.23
CA TRP A 90 9.02 -0.30 -4.95
C TRP A 90 8.27 -1.43 -4.25
N THR A 91 7.60 -2.29 -5.01
CA THR A 91 6.77 -3.36 -4.43
C THR A 91 7.05 -4.73 -5.04
N GLN A 92 6.79 -5.76 -4.24
CA GLN A 92 6.79 -7.14 -4.67
C GLN A 92 5.58 -7.83 -4.05
N SER A 93 4.79 -8.51 -4.89
CA SER A 93 3.54 -9.19 -4.49
C SER A 93 3.52 -10.61 -5.07
N VAL A 94 4.46 -11.45 -4.62
CA VAL A 94 4.49 -12.88 -4.94
C VAL A 94 4.27 -13.71 -3.68
N SER A 95 5.26 -14.47 -3.22
CA SER A 95 5.22 -15.23 -1.96
C SER A 95 5.38 -14.36 -0.71
N THR A 96 5.94 -13.17 -0.87
CA THR A 96 6.10 -12.15 0.17
C THR A 96 5.60 -10.81 -0.37
N ASN A 97 5.01 -10.02 0.53
CA ASN A 97 4.59 -8.65 0.25
C ASN A 97 5.71 -7.74 0.73
N MET A 98 6.47 -7.16 -0.19
CA MET A 98 7.50 -6.17 0.14
C MET A 98 7.07 -4.79 -0.33
N THR A 99 7.27 -3.78 0.52
CA THR A 99 7.18 -2.37 0.16
C THR A 99 8.48 -1.70 0.57
N ALA A 100 9.21 -1.21 -0.41
CA ALA A 100 10.47 -0.52 -0.22
C ALA A 100 10.34 0.95 -0.62
N PHE A 101 11.15 1.78 0.02
CA PHE A 101 11.34 3.19 -0.24
C PHE A 101 12.80 3.40 -0.61
N LEU A 102 13.03 4.11 -1.70
CA LEU A 102 14.33 4.65 -2.05
C LEU A 102 14.19 6.16 -2.20
N ASP A 103 14.86 6.91 -1.32
CA ASP A 103 14.83 8.37 -1.37
C ASP A 103 15.98 8.94 -2.25
N PRO A 104 15.96 10.25 -2.57
CA PRO A 104 17.01 10.88 -3.39
C PRO A 104 18.42 10.82 -2.77
N ALA A 105 18.52 10.67 -1.45
CA ALA A 105 19.79 10.57 -0.74
C ALA A 105 20.35 9.13 -0.73
N GLY A 106 19.64 8.17 -1.34
CA GLY A 106 20.04 6.78 -1.37
C GLY A 106 19.69 6.01 -0.11
N ASN A 107 18.84 6.55 0.78
CA ASN A 107 18.33 5.78 1.90
C ASN A 107 17.34 4.74 1.37
N PHE A 108 17.68 3.47 1.57
CA PHE A 108 16.87 2.34 1.17
C PHE A 108 16.29 1.67 2.41
N SER A 109 14.97 1.58 2.47
CA SER A 109 14.28 0.95 3.60
C SER A 109 13.09 0.17 3.11
N TYR A 110 12.79 -0.97 3.71
CA TYR A 110 11.63 -1.74 3.28
C TYR A 110 10.95 -2.46 4.44
N LEU A 111 9.68 -2.76 4.22
CA LEU A 111 8.86 -3.69 5.00
C LEU A 111 8.73 -4.96 4.19
N ASN A 112 9.00 -6.11 4.81
CA ASN A 112 8.71 -7.42 4.25
C ASN A 112 7.62 -8.07 5.09
N GLY A 113 6.63 -8.64 4.44
CA GLY A 113 5.53 -9.31 5.09
C GLY A 113 5.13 -10.61 4.43
N LEU A 114 4.48 -11.45 5.23
CA LEU A 114 3.77 -12.65 4.79
C LEU A 114 2.28 -12.43 5.09
N PHE A 115 1.44 -12.51 4.05
CA PHE A 115 0.04 -12.08 4.13
C PHE A 115 -0.07 -10.62 4.60
N SER A 116 -0.73 -10.40 5.75
CA SER A 116 -0.91 -9.07 6.37
C SER A 116 0.05 -8.81 7.54
N PHE A 117 1.07 -9.64 7.74
CA PHE A 117 2.01 -9.52 8.84
C PHE A 117 3.39 -9.10 8.35
N VAL A 118 3.93 -8.03 8.91
CA VAL A 118 5.33 -7.65 8.71
C VAL A 118 6.21 -8.67 9.44
N THR A 119 7.02 -9.40 8.68
CA THR A 119 7.94 -10.43 9.16
C THR A 119 9.36 -9.89 9.31
N GLY A 120 9.70 -8.84 8.56
CA GLY A 120 10.98 -8.17 8.66
C GLY A 120 10.96 -6.74 8.15
N THR A 121 11.99 -5.99 8.54
CA THR A 121 12.23 -4.62 8.08
C THR A 121 13.70 -4.45 7.74
N PHE A 122 14.01 -3.53 6.84
CA PHE A 122 15.38 -3.19 6.50
C PHE A 122 15.59 -1.69 6.50
N PHE A 123 16.78 -1.28 6.90
CA PHE A 123 17.28 0.08 6.70
C PHE A 123 18.72 0.01 6.22
N GLY A 124 19.04 0.79 5.20
CA GLY A 124 20.38 0.93 4.70
C GLY A 124 20.54 2.14 3.80
N THR A 125 21.74 2.28 3.27
CA THR A 125 22.09 3.27 2.27
C THR A 125 22.68 2.55 1.08
N ILE A 126 22.28 2.98 -0.11
CA ILE A 126 22.81 2.46 -1.36
C ILE A 126 23.44 3.60 -2.15
N SER A 127 24.48 3.28 -2.93
CA SER A 127 24.95 4.14 -4.00
C SER A 127 24.37 3.65 -5.33
N THR A 128 23.85 4.56 -6.14
CA THR A 128 23.39 4.25 -7.50
C THR A 128 24.38 4.81 -8.51
N ALA A 129 24.87 3.97 -9.42
CA ALA A 129 25.78 4.36 -10.50
C ALA A 129 25.25 3.78 -11.83
N ALA A 130 24.83 4.68 -12.73
CA ALA A 130 24.08 4.30 -13.93
C ALA A 130 22.87 3.41 -13.58
N SER A 131 22.76 2.23 -14.17
CA SER A 131 21.71 1.24 -13.90
C SER A 131 22.07 0.26 -12.78
N ASN A 132 23.13 0.50 -12.00
CA ASN A 132 23.55 -0.38 -10.91
C ASN A 132 23.35 0.27 -9.54
N TRP A 133 23.14 -0.57 -8.53
CA TRP A 133 23.19 -0.15 -7.14
C TRP A 133 24.13 -1.04 -6.33
N ALA A 134 24.72 -0.47 -5.29
CA ALA A 134 25.52 -1.18 -4.30
C ALA A 134 25.11 -0.75 -2.90
N LEU A 135 25.02 -1.72 -1.99
CA LEU A 135 24.73 -1.49 -0.58
C LEU A 135 25.97 -0.95 0.11
N THR A 136 25.88 0.26 0.66
CA THR A 136 26.97 0.89 1.41
C THR A 136 26.93 0.45 2.87
N THR A 137 25.76 0.56 3.50
CA THR A 137 25.52 0.09 4.86
C THR A 137 24.09 -0.38 5.00
N GLY A 138 23.82 -1.27 5.95
CA GLY A 138 22.46 -1.58 6.31
C GLY A 138 22.34 -2.63 7.40
N PHE A 139 21.11 -2.81 7.85
CA PHE A 139 20.73 -3.90 8.71
C PHE A 139 19.31 -4.34 8.39
N GLU A 140 19.10 -5.64 8.56
CA GLU A 140 17.79 -6.25 8.55
C GLU A 140 17.36 -6.53 9.99
N THR A 141 16.07 -6.39 10.27
CA THR A 141 15.45 -6.90 11.48
C THR A 141 14.46 -7.96 11.07
N PHE A 142 14.68 -9.20 11.51
CA PHE A 142 13.81 -10.34 11.25
C PHE A 142 13.59 -11.10 12.55
N SER A 143 12.35 -11.52 12.82
CA SER A 143 12.00 -12.19 14.10
C SER A 143 12.49 -11.43 15.34
N SER A 144 12.42 -10.08 15.31
CA SER A 144 12.92 -9.18 16.36
C SER A 144 14.44 -9.15 16.61
N ILE A 145 15.23 -9.84 15.78
CA ILE A 145 16.68 -9.85 15.86
C ILE A 145 17.24 -9.00 14.72
N ARG A 146 18.26 -8.20 15.04
CA ARG A 146 18.97 -7.41 14.05
C ARG A 146 20.16 -8.17 13.49
N TYR A 147 20.28 -8.15 12.18
CA TYR A 147 21.41 -8.69 11.44
C TYR A 147 22.01 -7.59 10.58
N THR A 148 23.32 -7.37 10.71
CA THR A 148 24.04 -6.48 9.80
C THR A 148 23.90 -7.02 8.38
N ALA A 149 23.57 -6.13 7.44
CA ALA A 149 23.56 -6.45 6.03
C ALA A 149 24.94 -6.15 5.45
N SER A 150 25.45 -7.07 4.64
CA SER A 150 26.75 -6.96 3.98
C SER A 150 26.63 -7.43 2.54
N LEU A 151 27.58 -7.00 1.68
CA LEU A 151 27.72 -7.47 0.30
C LEU A 151 26.39 -7.44 -0.48
N GLY A 152 25.91 -6.24 -0.81
CA GLY A 152 24.70 -6.05 -1.59
C GLY A 152 24.93 -5.31 -2.89
N SER A 153 24.32 -5.77 -3.97
CA SER A 153 24.33 -5.07 -5.26
C SER A 153 23.25 -5.58 -6.19
N GLY A 154 22.99 -4.82 -7.24
CA GLY A 154 22.15 -5.25 -8.33
C GLY A 154 21.91 -4.15 -9.35
N THR A 155 20.76 -4.20 -10.01
CA THR A 155 20.40 -3.30 -11.10
C THR A 155 19.06 -2.62 -10.91
N ILE A 156 18.94 -1.43 -11.51
CA ILE A 156 17.75 -0.61 -11.58
C ILE A 156 17.46 -0.38 -13.05
N ALA A 157 16.32 -0.87 -13.53
CA ALA A 157 15.71 -0.36 -14.75
C ALA A 157 14.78 0.78 -14.35
N ALA A 158 15.12 2.00 -14.78
CA ALA A 158 14.44 3.22 -14.36
C ALA A 158 12.91 3.11 -14.48
N ASN A 159 12.20 3.44 -13.39
CA ASN A 159 10.73 3.38 -13.28
C ASN A 159 10.10 2.02 -13.59
N GLN A 160 10.87 0.93 -13.57
CA GLN A 160 10.41 -0.40 -13.98
C GLN A 160 10.74 -1.47 -12.94
N THR A 161 12.02 -1.76 -12.74
CA THR A 161 12.46 -2.85 -11.87
C THR A 161 13.65 -2.46 -11.01
N PHE A 162 13.66 -2.98 -9.78
CA PHE A 162 14.78 -2.91 -8.86
C PHE A 162 15.12 -4.35 -8.47
N THR A 163 16.28 -4.83 -8.90
CA THR A 163 16.69 -6.23 -8.70
C THR A 163 18.06 -6.33 -8.08
N GLY A 164 18.33 -7.42 -7.36
CA GLY A 164 19.65 -7.73 -6.84
C GLY A 164 19.56 -8.56 -5.58
N SER A 165 20.60 -8.51 -4.77
CA SER A 165 20.60 -9.22 -3.49
C SER A 165 21.55 -8.57 -2.51
N TYR A 166 21.42 -8.95 -1.24
CA TYR A 166 22.42 -8.68 -0.21
C TYR A 166 22.48 -9.87 0.76
N SER A 167 23.49 -9.92 1.62
CA SER A 167 23.63 -10.96 2.64
C SER A 167 23.30 -10.43 4.03
N ALA A 168 22.42 -11.12 4.77
CA ALA A 168 22.17 -10.89 6.19
C ALA A 168 21.83 -12.21 6.89
N ASN A 169 22.17 -12.33 8.17
CA ASN A 169 21.96 -13.57 8.94
C ASN A 169 22.55 -14.83 8.27
N GLY A 170 23.71 -14.69 7.60
CA GLY A 170 24.33 -15.79 6.86
C GLY A 170 23.54 -16.29 5.65
N SER A 171 22.50 -15.55 5.22
CA SER A 171 21.60 -15.90 4.12
C SER A 171 21.57 -14.79 3.06
N THR A 172 21.33 -15.18 1.81
CA THR A 172 21.11 -14.23 0.72
C THR A 172 19.65 -13.80 0.68
N VAL A 173 19.42 -12.49 0.73
CA VAL A 173 18.11 -11.88 0.51
C VAL A 173 18.04 -11.38 -0.91
N ASN A 174 17.11 -11.93 -1.70
CA ASN A 174 16.89 -11.54 -3.09
C ASN A 174 15.84 -10.43 -3.18
N LEU A 175 16.14 -9.41 -3.97
CA LEU A 175 15.26 -8.29 -4.28
C LEU A 175 14.81 -8.43 -5.74
N ALA A 176 13.50 -8.45 -5.95
CA ALA A 176 12.89 -8.47 -7.28
C ALA A 176 11.64 -7.59 -7.26
N LEU A 177 11.87 -6.28 -7.15
CA LEU A 177 10.83 -5.29 -6.93
C LEU A 177 10.41 -4.63 -8.25
N LYS A 178 9.15 -4.25 -8.32
CA LYS A 178 8.56 -3.46 -9.41
C LYS A 178 8.31 -2.05 -8.94
N TYR A 179 8.38 -1.10 -9.87
CA TYR A 179 8.05 0.28 -9.57
C TYR A 179 6.56 0.43 -9.27
N ASP A 180 6.22 1.03 -8.13
CA ASP A 180 4.84 1.10 -7.69
C ASP A 180 4.05 2.18 -8.47
N PRO A 181 2.80 1.92 -8.90
CA PRO A 181 1.97 2.92 -9.56
C PRO A 181 1.71 4.18 -8.72
N ALA A 182 1.79 4.11 -7.39
CA ALA A 182 1.66 5.29 -6.53
C ALA A 182 2.68 6.38 -6.89
N ASN A 183 3.85 6.04 -7.44
CA ASN A 183 4.86 7.00 -7.89
C ASN A 183 4.36 7.94 -9.00
N ALA A 184 3.29 7.58 -9.72
CA ALA A 184 2.65 8.45 -10.71
C ALA A 184 1.67 9.47 -10.10
N LEU A 185 1.44 9.44 -8.78
CA LEU A 185 0.68 10.45 -8.06
C LEU A 185 1.54 11.69 -7.84
N ALA A 186 1.03 12.84 -8.30
CA ALA A 186 1.55 14.15 -7.91
C ALA A 186 0.84 14.63 -6.65
N VAL A 187 1.61 15.12 -5.68
CA VAL A 187 1.10 15.60 -4.39
C VAL A 187 1.67 16.96 -4.04
N THR A 188 1.08 17.63 -3.06
CA THR A 188 1.64 18.79 -2.38
C THR A 188 1.86 18.46 -0.91
N GLN A 189 2.57 19.31 -0.16
CA GLN A 189 2.68 19.13 1.30
C GLN A 189 1.30 19.05 1.98
N SER A 190 0.31 19.82 1.50
CA SER A 190 -1.06 19.77 2.04
C SER A 190 -1.84 18.51 1.64
N SER A 191 -1.36 17.72 0.68
CA SER A 191 -2.07 16.50 0.24
C SER A 191 -2.10 15.40 1.30
N VAL A 192 -1.19 15.43 2.29
CA VAL A 192 -1.22 14.51 3.44
C VAL A 192 -2.10 15.03 4.59
N ALA A 193 -2.54 16.28 4.56
CA ALA A 193 -3.26 16.88 5.67
C ALA A 193 -4.58 16.16 5.96
N GLY A 194 -4.91 15.96 7.24
CA GLY A 194 -6.09 15.27 7.75
C GLY A 194 -5.74 14.08 8.64
N THR A 195 -6.77 13.32 9.03
CA THR A 195 -6.61 12.17 9.92
C THR A 195 -6.43 10.87 9.15
N TRP A 196 -5.50 10.05 9.61
CA TRP A 196 -5.18 8.75 9.07
C TRP A 196 -5.19 7.75 10.21
N ALA A 197 -5.89 6.64 10.05
CA ALA A 197 -6.02 5.67 11.13
C ALA A 197 -6.06 4.22 10.64
N GLN A 198 -5.72 3.36 11.57
CA GLN A 198 -6.00 1.92 11.58
C GLN A 198 -6.26 1.52 13.05
N THR A 199 -6.47 0.24 13.31
CA THR A 199 -6.55 -0.27 14.69
C THR A 199 -5.33 0.19 15.51
N SER A 200 -5.58 0.75 16.70
CA SER A 200 -4.58 1.24 17.69
C SER A 200 -3.58 2.30 17.22
N THR A 201 -3.73 2.86 16.01
CA THR A 201 -2.88 3.94 15.49
C THR A 201 -3.73 4.97 14.77
N SER A 202 -3.58 6.24 15.15
CA SER A 202 -4.23 7.37 14.52
C SER A 202 -3.27 8.55 14.54
N ILE A 203 -3.03 9.16 13.38
CA ILE A 203 -2.26 10.39 13.26
C ILE A 203 -3.10 11.45 12.57
N THR A 204 -2.91 12.70 12.95
CA THR A 204 -3.43 13.87 12.26
C THR A 204 -2.24 14.67 11.75
N VAL A 205 -2.30 15.02 10.47
CA VAL A 205 -1.28 15.82 9.80
C VAL A 205 -1.91 17.16 9.40
N ASP A 206 -1.24 18.28 9.66
CA ASP A 206 -1.70 19.59 9.20
C ASP A 206 -1.19 19.91 7.77
N ASN A 207 -1.57 21.07 7.24
CA ASN A 207 -1.19 21.49 5.89
C ASN A 207 0.32 21.76 5.70
N ALA A 208 1.04 22.03 6.78
CA ALA A 208 2.49 22.22 6.76
C ALA A 208 3.26 20.91 7.02
N GLY A 209 2.56 19.82 7.32
CA GLY A 209 3.15 18.53 7.67
C GLY A 209 3.38 18.33 9.15
N GLY A 210 2.90 19.20 10.04
CA GLY A 210 2.91 18.96 11.48
C GLY A 210 2.07 17.73 11.82
N LEU A 211 2.64 16.81 12.59
CA LEU A 211 2.04 15.51 12.91
C LEU A 211 1.78 15.41 14.42
N SER A 212 0.60 14.91 14.78
CA SER A 212 0.26 14.51 16.16
C SER A 212 -0.59 13.24 16.16
N GLY A 213 -0.68 12.56 17.31
CA GLY A 213 -1.61 11.46 17.49
C GLY A 213 -1.05 10.33 18.34
N THR A 214 -1.42 9.10 17.99
CA THR A 214 -0.99 7.88 18.67
C THR A 214 -0.48 6.84 17.68
N ILE A 215 0.67 6.24 17.94
CA ILE A 215 1.21 5.09 17.19
C ILE A 215 1.28 3.89 18.14
N GLN A 216 0.49 2.85 17.86
CA GLN A 216 0.34 1.66 18.71
C GLN A 216 0.05 2.00 20.17
N GLY A 217 -0.83 2.99 20.39
CA GLY A 217 -1.17 3.50 21.72
C GLY A 217 -0.14 4.44 22.36
N CYS A 218 1.00 4.70 21.72
CA CYS A 218 1.97 5.70 22.18
C CYS A 218 1.61 7.07 21.66
N GLY A 219 1.46 8.07 22.54
CA GLY A 219 1.36 9.47 22.11
C GLY A 219 2.61 9.90 21.34
N VAL A 220 2.41 10.61 20.23
CA VAL A 220 3.48 11.13 19.37
C VAL A 220 3.19 12.53 18.86
N THR A 221 4.26 13.27 18.60
CA THR A 221 4.27 14.55 17.86
C THR A 221 5.45 14.58 16.89
N GLY A 222 5.37 15.34 15.80
CA GLY A 222 6.50 15.51 14.90
C GLY A 222 6.09 16.07 13.54
N THR A 223 6.67 15.53 12.47
CA THR A 223 6.42 15.98 11.10
C THR A 223 6.27 14.80 10.12
N LEU A 224 5.47 15.04 9.08
CA LEU A 224 5.40 14.26 7.86
C LEU A 224 5.56 15.22 6.68
N ALA A 225 6.81 15.45 6.29
CA ALA A 225 7.18 16.44 5.29
C ALA A 225 7.60 15.77 3.99
N LEU A 226 7.36 16.39 2.84
CA LEU A 226 7.87 15.89 1.56
C LEU A 226 9.40 15.70 1.64
N THR A 227 9.88 14.52 1.24
CA THR A 227 11.31 14.22 1.28
C THR A 227 12.12 15.14 0.37
N THR A 228 11.53 15.56 -0.75
CA THR A 228 12.04 16.68 -1.56
C THR A 228 11.09 17.88 -1.40
N PRO A 229 11.41 18.85 -0.52
CA PRO A 229 10.57 20.01 -0.28
C PRO A 229 10.25 20.79 -1.56
N GLY A 230 9.00 21.24 -1.71
CA GLY A 230 8.54 22.00 -2.87
C GLY A 230 8.37 21.19 -4.16
N SER A 231 8.67 19.88 -4.15
CA SER A 231 8.37 18.98 -5.27
C SER A 231 6.92 18.51 -5.23
N SER A 232 6.49 17.80 -6.29
CA SER A 232 5.22 17.06 -6.30
C SER A 232 5.39 15.55 -6.15
N LYS A 233 6.52 15.09 -5.61
CA LYS A 233 6.83 13.66 -5.41
C LYS A 233 6.09 13.09 -4.21
N ASN A 234 5.73 11.81 -4.23
CA ASN A 234 4.87 11.21 -3.20
C ASN A 234 5.58 10.67 -1.94
N LEU A 235 6.90 10.83 -1.86
CA LEU A 235 7.74 10.41 -0.74
C LEU A 235 7.79 11.48 0.34
N TYR A 236 7.68 11.04 1.59
CA TYR A 236 7.71 11.86 2.78
C TYR A 236 8.77 11.34 3.76
N THR A 237 9.42 12.27 4.45
CA THR A 237 10.22 11.98 5.63
C THR A 237 9.32 12.13 6.84
N MET A 238 9.16 11.05 7.58
CA MET A 238 8.44 11.04 8.85
C MET A 238 9.44 11.21 9.99
N THR A 239 9.23 12.22 10.83
CA THR A 239 9.94 12.39 12.10
C THR A 239 8.92 12.38 13.23
N VAL A 240 9.09 11.53 14.23
CA VAL A 240 8.19 11.47 15.39
C VAL A 240 8.98 11.49 16.68
N THR A 241 8.40 12.08 17.70
CA THR A 241 8.90 12.10 19.07
C THR A 241 7.85 11.46 19.97
N GLY A 242 8.25 10.49 20.78
CA GLY A 242 7.36 9.89 21.77
C GLY A 242 7.01 10.90 22.87
N THR A 243 5.77 10.92 23.33
CA THR A 243 5.31 11.82 24.40
C THR A 243 4.83 11.07 25.65
N THR A 244 4.76 9.73 25.59
CA THR A 244 4.27 8.88 26.68
C THR A 244 5.40 8.09 27.30
N SER A 245 5.64 8.26 28.61
CA SER A 245 6.77 7.65 29.32
C SER A 245 6.69 6.13 29.48
N THR A 246 5.47 5.55 29.47
CA THR A 246 5.24 4.12 29.66
C THR A 246 5.14 3.33 28.35
N CYS A 247 5.42 3.96 27.20
CA CYS A 247 5.20 3.36 25.90
C CYS A 247 6.46 2.79 25.26
N THR A 248 6.29 1.99 24.20
CA THR A 248 7.40 1.44 23.41
C THR A 248 8.18 2.51 22.66
N LEU A 249 7.52 3.62 22.30
CA LEU A 249 8.17 4.84 21.86
C LEU A 249 8.55 5.65 23.11
N ASN A 250 9.85 5.70 23.39
CA ASN A 250 10.40 6.39 24.55
C ASN A 250 10.05 7.88 24.49
N SER A 251 9.59 8.42 25.62
CA SER A 251 9.31 9.85 25.73
C SER A 251 10.56 10.69 25.45
N GLY A 252 10.43 11.70 24.59
CA GLY A 252 11.51 12.60 24.19
C GLY A 252 12.51 12.03 23.19
N ALA A 253 12.43 10.73 22.84
CA ALA A 253 13.26 10.15 21.80
C ALA A 253 12.69 10.48 20.41
N THR A 254 13.58 10.86 19.48
CA THR A 254 13.23 11.12 18.09
C THR A 254 13.45 9.89 17.22
N TYR A 255 12.49 9.64 16.34
CA TYR A 255 12.51 8.57 15.36
C TYR A 255 12.32 9.15 13.96
N THR A 256 13.04 8.62 12.98
CA THR A 256 12.99 9.13 11.61
C THR A 256 12.97 7.98 10.61
N GLY A 257 12.29 8.19 9.50
CA GLY A 257 12.37 7.31 8.34
C GLY A 257 11.45 7.75 7.20
N ASN A 258 11.15 6.81 6.32
CA ASN A 258 10.39 7.05 5.10
C ASN A 258 8.91 6.77 5.31
N ALA A 259 8.09 7.55 4.62
CA ALA A 259 6.67 7.33 4.47
C ALA A 259 6.24 7.71 3.05
N ALA A 260 5.13 7.17 2.58
CA ALA A 260 4.56 7.55 1.29
C ALA A 260 3.06 7.34 1.26
N ILE A 261 2.39 8.07 0.36
CA ILE A 261 1.01 7.75 0.00
C ILE A 261 1.03 6.56 -0.96
N THR A 262 0.37 5.48 -0.57
CA THR A 262 0.15 4.27 -1.38
C THR A 262 -1.35 3.98 -1.50
N PHE A 263 -1.70 2.94 -2.25
CA PHE A 263 -3.08 2.62 -2.57
C PHE A 263 -3.40 1.18 -2.18
N LEU A 264 -4.49 0.99 -1.43
CA LEU A 264 -5.06 -0.33 -1.18
C LEU A 264 -6.36 -0.51 -1.97
N PRO A 265 -6.62 -1.69 -2.55
CA PRO A 265 -7.90 -1.98 -3.19
C PRO A 265 -9.08 -1.78 -2.22
N VAL A 266 -10.18 -1.24 -2.74
CA VAL A 266 -11.45 -1.17 -2.01
C VAL A 266 -12.14 -2.52 -2.11
N SER A 267 -12.53 -3.11 -0.98
CA SER A 267 -13.22 -4.40 -0.95
C SER A 267 -14.53 -4.32 -1.74
N GLY A 268 -14.76 -5.31 -2.62
CA GLY A 268 -15.91 -5.33 -3.52
C GLY A 268 -15.75 -4.50 -4.81
N SER A 269 -14.60 -3.84 -5.01
CA SER A 269 -14.28 -3.14 -6.26
C SER A 269 -13.06 -3.76 -6.96
N THR A 270 -13.07 -3.73 -8.29
CA THR A 270 -11.91 -4.09 -9.13
C THR A 270 -11.16 -2.86 -9.66
N THR A 271 -11.71 -1.66 -9.47
CA THR A 271 -11.19 -0.41 -10.06
C THR A 271 -10.91 0.69 -9.05
N LEU A 272 -11.48 0.58 -7.84
CA LEU A 272 -11.36 1.61 -6.81
C LEU A 272 -10.30 1.24 -5.77
N TYR A 273 -9.56 2.25 -5.36
CA TYR A 273 -8.52 2.20 -4.36
C TYR A 273 -8.75 3.29 -3.31
N LYS A 274 -8.23 3.06 -2.11
CA LYS A 274 -8.17 4.06 -1.03
C LYS A 274 -6.72 4.46 -0.79
N ARG A 275 -6.50 5.76 -0.53
CA ARG A 275 -5.19 6.24 -0.08
C ARG A 275 -4.87 5.68 1.28
N THR A 276 -3.62 5.29 1.43
CA THR A 276 -3.01 4.97 2.71
C THR A 276 -1.67 5.66 2.87
N ILE A 277 -1.26 5.93 4.10
CA ILE A 277 0.13 6.25 4.41
C ILE A 277 0.81 4.98 4.89
N VAL A 278 1.78 4.48 4.14
CA VAL A 278 2.72 3.48 4.65
C VAL A 278 3.92 4.22 5.22
N TYR A 279 4.39 3.83 6.40
CA TYR A 279 5.56 4.42 7.03
C TYR A 279 6.47 3.36 7.64
N LEU A 280 7.75 3.68 7.72
CA LEU A 280 8.79 2.89 8.37
C LEU A 280 9.85 3.85 8.92
N PHE A 281 10.01 3.87 10.25
CA PHE A 281 10.96 4.71 10.95
C PHE A 281 11.73 3.94 12.01
N LYS A 282 12.84 4.53 12.49
CA LYS A 282 13.65 3.96 13.55
C LYS A 282 14.22 5.03 14.47
N ALA A 283 14.63 4.62 15.67
CA ALA A 283 15.45 5.44 16.54
C ALA A 283 16.85 5.64 15.92
N ALA A 284 17.55 6.70 16.32
CA ALA A 284 18.91 6.97 15.87
C ALA A 284 19.90 5.83 16.23
N ASP A 285 19.76 5.26 17.43
CA ASP A 285 20.52 4.10 17.91
C ASP A 285 19.97 2.76 17.37
N ASN A 286 18.95 2.84 16.52
CA ASN A 286 18.18 1.75 15.95
C ASN A 286 17.42 0.90 16.99
N SER A 287 17.42 1.21 18.28
CA SER A 287 16.86 0.35 19.35
C SER A 287 15.38 -0.01 19.16
N VAL A 288 14.63 0.84 18.46
CA VAL A 288 13.21 0.70 18.19
C VAL A 288 12.94 1.04 16.73
N ILE A 289 12.04 0.27 16.13
CA ILE A 289 11.54 0.43 14.77
C ILE A 289 10.03 0.52 14.84
N GLY A 290 9.44 1.48 14.15
CA GLY A 290 8.00 1.63 13.99
C GLY A 290 7.61 1.58 12.52
N TYR A 291 6.49 0.92 12.25
CA TYR A 291 5.93 0.80 10.90
C TYR A 291 4.40 0.70 10.96
N GLY A 292 3.74 0.93 9.83
CA GLY A 292 2.30 0.79 9.71
C GLY A 292 1.76 1.26 8.36
N GLN A 293 0.46 1.05 8.15
CA GLN A 293 -0.26 1.47 6.95
C GLN A 293 -1.63 2.03 7.30
N LEU A 294 -1.75 3.36 7.33
CA LEU A 294 -2.93 4.06 7.83
C LEU A 294 -3.87 4.43 6.68
N SER A 295 -5.16 4.13 6.82
CA SER A 295 -6.17 4.58 5.84
C SER A 295 -6.64 5.99 6.15
N LYS A 296 -6.89 6.79 5.11
CA LYS A 296 -7.54 8.08 5.28
C LYS A 296 -8.91 7.91 5.95
N GLN A 297 -9.24 8.78 6.91
CA GLN A 297 -10.55 8.85 7.57
C GLN A 297 -11.44 9.91 6.91
#